data_AF-A0DE02-F1
#
_entry.id   AF-A0DE02-F1
#
_cell.length_a   1.000
_cell.length_b   1.000
_cell.length_c   1.000
_cell.angle_alpha   90.00
_cell.angle_beta   90.00
_cell.angle_gamma   90.00
#
_symmetry.space_group_name_H-M   'P 1'
#
loop_
_entity.id
_entity.type
_entity.pdbx_description
1 polymer ?
#
loop_
_entity_poly.entity_id
_entity_poly.type
_entity_poly.pdbx_seq_one_letter_code
_entity_poly.pdbx_strand_id
1 'polypeptide(L)'
;MILLEFIGNIIVSYFIIQLFQYWIKKEENKRGQRLLEEEYIKKVEQEKIREEQERNQQLEEEKRRKVEQEKIIQEEVRKRQIEEENRRKVEQEKRIEEQERIRQIEEENKRKVEEENRRQEQERNRYLEEENRRKIEQEKIRQQQEDRKRVQQQKERNNQLLQPIQDQVLKQQQIQKQPIQQQIVTLNQEIQKLDNNNKLTNNQKQYYKHQFQQQLFTKLKDSGQAKSIPHIKQNIEASNPELALYVLKESLLRDQNRELLATSQQYSNGFDSILGAYGSDQSCLKVRNTNLDYDSIVNDTQLLEQHLLEFKQKLSNSLNISIDQIEILGVSKGSFEIKFQITGNKIDDIQQQIYNKPEAQKFLKEYCNGKIEQVAYFDKASASGAVLSSDDFNPSHNMSWDGFHEKEQRGPPYHRYDYYFPIGCYGFGLNVKKYGDNQDWILMNGNQNEWRIMYHGTKQHFVGGIVKSNLQPGTQNRCSNYTCLDEFNNQVKVGNGIYFSNNFNVCIKDGYANYTYIGDKQFAVIFMSRVNPKKIRQSSEMIPWQYFVINKSEDVRPYRILLHEKK
;
A
#
# COMPACT_ATOMS: atom_id res chain seq x y z
N MET A 1 -51.02 -183.26 -28.57
CA MET A 1 -51.76 -182.04 -28.16
C MET A 1 -50.83 -180.87 -27.76
N ILE A 2 -49.63 -180.77 -28.34
CA ILE A 2 -48.70 -179.61 -28.17
C ILE A 2 -48.48 -178.88 -29.53
N LEU A 3 -48.95 -179.48 -30.63
CA LEU A 3 -48.74 -179.01 -32.00
C LEU A 3 -49.60 -177.79 -32.41
N LEU A 4 -50.64 -177.44 -31.63
CA LEU A 4 -51.55 -176.33 -31.93
C LEU A 4 -51.17 -175.02 -31.24
N GLU A 5 -50.39 -175.04 -30.15
CA GLU A 5 -49.89 -173.81 -29.49
C GLU A 5 -48.64 -173.23 -30.16
N PHE A 6 -47.91 -174.02 -30.95
CA PHE A 6 -46.70 -173.55 -31.63
C PHE A 6 -47.00 -172.73 -32.89
N ILE A 7 -48.09 -173.02 -33.60
CA ILE A 7 -48.46 -172.32 -34.85
C ILE A 7 -49.08 -170.94 -34.55
N GLY A 8 -49.82 -170.79 -33.46
CA GLY A 8 -50.41 -169.51 -33.05
C GLY A 8 -49.35 -168.44 -32.72
N ASN A 9 -48.26 -168.82 -32.06
CA ASN A 9 -47.19 -167.89 -31.67
C ASN A 9 -46.33 -167.40 -32.85
N ILE A 10 -46.22 -168.19 -33.93
CA ILE A 10 -45.47 -167.78 -35.14
C ILE A 10 -46.25 -166.75 -35.95
N ILE A 11 -47.58 -166.87 -36.05
CA ILE A 11 -48.42 -165.95 -36.83
C ILE A 11 -48.52 -164.58 -36.15
N VAL A 12 -48.63 -164.54 -34.81
CA VAL A 12 -48.64 -163.27 -34.05
C VAL A 12 -47.28 -162.56 -34.14
N SER A 13 -46.18 -163.31 -34.08
CA SER A 13 -44.83 -162.72 -34.22
C SER A 13 -44.60 -162.13 -35.61
N TYR A 14 -45.10 -162.76 -36.67
CA TYR A 14 -44.94 -162.24 -38.03
C TYR A 14 -45.71 -160.93 -38.25
N PHE A 15 -46.92 -160.80 -37.70
CA PHE A 15 -47.71 -159.57 -37.80
C PHE A 15 -47.13 -158.40 -36.99
N ILE A 16 -46.55 -158.67 -35.81
CA ILE A 16 -45.88 -157.64 -35.01
C ILE A 16 -44.63 -157.12 -35.74
N ILE A 17 -43.85 -158.01 -36.39
CA ILE A 17 -42.67 -157.61 -37.16
C ILE A 17 -43.06 -156.76 -38.38
N GLN A 18 -44.13 -157.11 -39.11
CA GLN A 18 -44.60 -156.31 -40.26
C GLN A 18 -45.12 -154.93 -39.84
N LEU A 19 -45.85 -154.83 -38.73
CA LEU A 19 -46.31 -153.53 -38.20
C LEU A 19 -45.14 -152.67 -37.67
N PHE A 20 -44.13 -153.29 -37.07
CA PHE A 20 -42.94 -152.57 -36.60
C PHE A 20 -42.08 -152.05 -37.76
N GLN A 21 -41.94 -152.83 -38.85
CA GLN A 21 -41.25 -152.37 -40.06
C GLN A 21 -42.01 -151.24 -40.78
N TYR A 22 -43.35 -151.27 -40.80
CA TYR A 22 -44.14 -150.17 -41.35
C TYR A 22 -44.04 -148.88 -40.51
N TRP A 23 -44.00 -149.02 -39.17
CA TRP A 23 -43.83 -147.88 -38.28
C TRP A 23 -42.44 -147.23 -38.41
N ILE A 24 -41.36 -148.02 -38.45
CA ILE A 24 -40.00 -147.50 -38.68
C ILE A 24 -39.91 -146.73 -40.00
N LYS A 25 -40.48 -147.26 -41.08
CA LYS A 25 -40.43 -146.59 -42.41
C LYS A 25 -41.25 -145.29 -42.45
N LYS A 26 -42.30 -145.17 -41.63
CA LYS A 26 -43.09 -143.93 -41.50
C LYS A 26 -42.38 -142.88 -40.63
N GLU A 27 -41.67 -143.31 -39.60
CA GLU A 27 -40.87 -142.43 -38.73
C GLU A 27 -39.63 -141.87 -39.45
N GLU A 28 -38.95 -142.67 -40.28
CA GLU A 28 -37.80 -142.23 -41.08
C GLU A 28 -38.19 -141.18 -42.14
N ASN A 29 -39.34 -141.35 -42.80
CA ASN A 29 -39.81 -140.39 -43.80
C ASN A 29 -40.23 -139.04 -43.16
N LYS A 30 -40.75 -139.05 -41.93
CA LYS A 30 -41.03 -137.83 -41.14
C LYS A 30 -39.77 -137.17 -40.56
N ARG A 31 -38.63 -137.87 -40.49
CA ARG A 31 -37.35 -137.31 -40.06
C ARG A 31 -36.60 -136.66 -41.22
N GLY A 32 -36.70 -137.24 -42.42
CA GLY A 32 -36.14 -136.66 -43.64
C GLY A 32 -36.77 -135.32 -44.04
N GLN A 33 -38.10 -135.19 -43.92
CA GLN A 33 -38.77 -133.91 -44.23
C GLN A 33 -38.45 -132.79 -43.23
N ARG A 34 -38.29 -133.10 -41.94
CA ARG A 34 -37.93 -132.08 -40.92
C ARG A 34 -36.50 -131.57 -41.07
N LEU A 35 -35.56 -132.41 -41.49
CA LEU A 35 -34.17 -132.00 -41.70
C LEU A 35 -34.00 -131.09 -42.92
N LEU A 36 -34.75 -131.32 -44.01
CA LEU A 36 -34.75 -130.46 -45.18
C LEU A 36 -35.37 -129.09 -44.91
N GLU A 37 -36.43 -129.04 -44.08
CA GLU A 37 -37.09 -127.80 -43.71
C GLU A 37 -36.24 -126.95 -42.74
N GLU A 38 -35.56 -127.58 -41.78
CA GLU A 38 -34.59 -126.90 -40.89
C GLU A 38 -33.35 -126.37 -41.65
N GLU A 39 -32.87 -127.10 -42.66
CA GLU A 39 -31.72 -126.65 -43.47
C GLU A 39 -32.09 -125.49 -44.40
N TYR A 40 -33.30 -125.48 -44.94
CA TYR A 40 -33.83 -124.36 -45.73
C TYR A 40 -34.05 -123.10 -44.88
N ILE A 41 -34.62 -123.26 -43.68
CA ILE A 41 -34.82 -122.13 -42.75
C ILE A 41 -33.47 -121.52 -42.32
N LYS A 42 -32.47 -122.35 -42.00
CA LYS A 42 -31.11 -121.86 -41.65
C LYS A 42 -30.44 -121.09 -42.78
N LYS A 43 -30.59 -121.50 -44.04
CA LYS A 43 -30.02 -120.78 -45.19
C LYS A 43 -30.69 -119.42 -45.41
N VAL A 44 -32.02 -119.36 -45.33
CA VAL A 44 -32.76 -118.10 -45.49
C VAL A 44 -32.46 -117.13 -44.35
N GLU A 45 -32.28 -117.63 -43.13
CA GLU A 45 -31.95 -116.81 -41.97
C GLU A 45 -30.51 -116.28 -42.02
N GLN A 46 -29.54 -117.09 -42.45
CA GLN A 46 -28.16 -116.65 -42.68
C GLN A 46 -28.05 -115.61 -43.80
N GLU A 47 -28.83 -115.74 -44.88
CA GLU A 47 -28.81 -114.80 -45.99
C GLU A 47 -29.44 -113.45 -45.60
N LYS A 48 -30.53 -113.46 -44.82
CA LYS A 48 -31.10 -112.24 -44.23
C LYS A 48 -30.13 -111.52 -43.29
N ILE A 49 -29.40 -112.26 -42.45
CA ILE A 49 -28.39 -111.68 -41.56
C ILE A 49 -27.26 -111.04 -42.37
N ARG A 50 -26.83 -111.67 -43.47
CA ARG A 50 -25.77 -111.12 -44.33
C ARG A 50 -26.23 -109.84 -45.05
N GLU A 51 -27.45 -109.84 -45.59
CA GLU A 51 -28.03 -108.65 -46.24
C GLU A 51 -28.27 -107.49 -45.26
N GLU A 52 -28.63 -107.78 -44.01
CA GLU A 52 -28.80 -106.77 -42.96
C GLU A 52 -27.46 -106.19 -42.50
N GLN A 53 -26.42 -107.03 -42.39
CA GLN A 53 -25.05 -106.58 -42.10
C GLN A 53 -24.47 -105.72 -43.22
N GLU A 54 -24.66 -106.09 -44.49
CA GLU A 54 -24.23 -105.29 -45.64
C GLU A 54 -24.98 -103.95 -45.71
N ARG A 55 -26.30 -103.93 -45.45
CA ARG A 55 -27.07 -102.66 -45.37
C ARG A 55 -26.57 -101.77 -44.24
N ASN A 56 -26.31 -102.34 -43.06
CA ASN A 56 -25.83 -101.56 -41.92
C ASN A 56 -24.42 -101.02 -42.15
N GLN A 57 -23.52 -101.79 -42.78
CA GLN A 57 -22.21 -101.29 -43.18
C GLN A 57 -22.30 -100.14 -44.20
N GLN A 58 -23.13 -100.28 -45.23
CA GLN A 58 -23.34 -99.21 -46.22
C GLN A 58 -23.92 -97.94 -45.57
N LEU A 59 -24.88 -98.09 -44.65
CA LEU A 59 -25.48 -96.97 -43.93
C LEU A 59 -24.47 -96.28 -43.00
N GLU A 60 -23.59 -97.04 -42.34
CA GLU A 60 -22.56 -96.50 -41.47
C GLU A 60 -21.47 -95.78 -42.27
N GLU A 61 -21.09 -96.30 -43.43
CA GLU A 61 -20.13 -95.68 -44.34
C GLU A 61 -20.70 -94.39 -44.95
N GLU A 62 -21.99 -94.37 -45.33
CA GLU A 62 -22.67 -93.16 -45.80
C GLU A 62 -22.76 -92.10 -44.70
N LYS A 63 -23.05 -92.50 -43.45
CA LYS A 63 -23.03 -91.60 -42.29
C LYS A 63 -21.64 -91.02 -42.04
N ARG A 64 -20.58 -91.84 -42.14
CA ARG A 64 -19.19 -91.37 -42.02
C ARG A 64 -18.84 -90.35 -43.09
N ARG A 65 -19.20 -90.62 -44.36
CA ARG A 65 -18.97 -89.68 -45.47
C ARG A 65 -19.72 -88.35 -45.29
N LYS A 66 -20.97 -88.39 -44.81
CA LYS A 66 -21.74 -87.17 -44.50
C LYS A 66 -21.13 -86.35 -43.37
N VAL A 67 -20.72 -86.99 -42.28
CA VAL A 67 -20.06 -86.33 -41.15
C VAL A 67 -18.72 -85.72 -41.57
N GLU A 68 -17.96 -86.41 -42.43
CA GLU A 68 -16.67 -85.92 -42.90
C GLU A 68 -16.83 -84.75 -43.88
N GLN A 69 -17.79 -84.80 -44.80
CA GLN A 69 -18.14 -83.64 -45.64
C GLN A 69 -18.62 -82.45 -44.81
N GLU A 70 -19.44 -82.68 -43.79
CA GLU A 70 -19.95 -81.62 -42.92
C GLU A 70 -18.82 -80.98 -42.10
N LYS A 71 -17.83 -81.76 -41.63
CA LYS A 71 -16.62 -81.23 -40.99
C LYS A 71 -15.78 -80.37 -41.93
N ILE A 72 -15.59 -80.80 -43.18
CA ILE A 72 -14.85 -80.02 -44.18
C ILE A 72 -15.56 -78.69 -44.46
N ILE A 73 -16.88 -78.70 -44.65
CA ILE A 73 -17.68 -77.49 -44.86
C ILE A 73 -17.62 -76.57 -43.65
N GLN A 74 -17.76 -77.09 -42.43
CA GLN A 74 -17.65 -76.29 -41.21
C GLN A 74 -16.27 -75.65 -41.04
N GLU A 75 -15.20 -76.39 -41.36
CA GLU A 75 -13.84 -75.86 -41.26
C GLU A 75 -13.57 -74.78 -42.31
N GLU A 76 -14.10 -74.93 -43.54
CA GLU A 76 -13.97 -73.92 -44.58
C GLU A 76 -14.76 -72.64 -44.25
N VAL A 77 -15.98 -72.79 -43.72
CA VAL A 77 -16.80 -71.66 -43.23
C VAL A 77 -16.07 -70.94 -42.10
N ARG A 78 -15.49 -71.67 -41.15
CA ARG A 78 -14.73 -71.08 -40.04
C ARG A 78 -13.48 -70.34 -40.54
N LYS A 79 -12.76 -70.89 -41.53
CA LYS A 79 -11.61 -70.20 -42.15
C LYS A 79 -12.03 -68.89 -42.82
N ARG A 80 -13.14 -68.89 -43.59
CA ARG A 80 -13.68 -67.67 -44.21
C ARG A 80 -14.13 -66.64 -43.18
N GLN A 81 -14.76 -67.06 -42.09
CA GLN A 81 -15.18 -66.15 -41.01
C GLN A 81 -13.98 -65.48 -40.33
N ILE A 82 -12.91 -66.25 -40.04
CA ILE A 82 -11.68 -65.71 -39.44
C ILE A 82 -10.98 -64.73 -40.41
N GLU A 83 -10.92 -65.07 -41.69
CA GLU A 83 -10.31 -64.21 -42.71
C GLU A 83 -11.10 -62.91 -42.90
N GLU A 84 -12.44 -62.98 -42.93
CA GLU A 84 -13.31 -61.81 -43.02
C GLU A 84 -13.23 -60.94 -41.76
N GLU A 85 -13.16 -61.54 -40.56
CA GLU A 85 -12.98 -60.83 -39.30
C GLU A 85 -11.63 -60.12 -39.24
N ASN A 86 -10.55 -60.78 -39.67
CA ASN A 86 -9.22 -60.18 -39.75
C ASN A 86 -9.19 -59.03 -40.76
N ARG A 87 -9.85 -59.19 -41.92
CA ARG A 87 -9.97 -58.11 -42.91
C ARG A 87 -10.74 -56.91 -42.35
N ARG A 88 -11.84 -57.13 -41.62
CA ARG A 88 -12.59 -56.06 -40.95
C ARG A 88 -11.77 -55.34 -39.88
N LYS A 89 -11.00 -56.07 -39.07
CA LYS A 89 -10.09 -55.48 -38.06
C LYS A 89 -9.03 -54.59 -38.69
N VAL A 90 -8.38 -55.06 -39.75
CA VAL A 90 -7.37 -54.27 -40.49
C VAL A 90 -7.98 -53.03 -41.13
N GLU A 91 -9.18 -53.13 -41.71
CA GLU A 91 -9.87 -51.97 -42.29
C GLU A 91 -10.31 -50.96 -41.22
N GLN A 92 -10.75 -51.43 -40.06
CA GLN A 92 -11.11 -50.60 -38.91
C GLN A 92 -9.88 -49.89 -38.31
N GLU A 93 -8.76 -50.59 -38.16
CA GLU A 93 -7.49 -49.99 -37.71
C GLU A 93 -7.02 -48.89 -38.67
N LYS A 94 -7.06 -49.14 -39.99
CA LYS A 94 -6.71 -48.12 -40.99
C LYS A 94 -7.60 -46.88 -40.90
N ARG A 95 -8.91 -47.05 -40.65
CA ARG A 95 -9.83 -45.92 -40.46
C ARG A 95 -9.53 -45.13 -39.18
N ILE A 96 -9.16 -45.82 -38.10
CA ILE A 96 -8.77 -45.17 -36.83
C ILE A 96 -7.49 -44.36 -37.04
N GLU A 97 -6.46 -44.95 -37.65
CA GLU A 97 -5.20 -44.25 -37.96
C GLU A 97 -5.41 -43.04 -38.86
N GLU A 98 -6.26 -43.14 -39.88
CA GLU A 98 -6.58 -42.02 -40.77
C GLU A 98 -7.31 -40.89 -40.04
N GLN A 99 -8.31 -41.23 -39.22
CA GLN A 99 -9.02 -40.24 -38.39
C GLN A 99 -8.11 -39.59 -37.34
N GLU A 100 -7.13 -40.32 -36.82
CA GLU A 100 -6.15 -39.79 -35.87
C GLU A 100 -5.17 -38.84 -36.56
N ARG A 101 -4.70 -39.16 -37.77
CA ARG A 101 -3.89 -38.23 -38.58
C ARG A 101 -4.64 -36.96 -38.92
N ILE A 102 -5.91 -37.05 -39.32
CA ILE A 102 -6.74 -35.87 -39.62
C ILE A 102 -6.89 -35.00 -38.37
N ARG A 103 -7.19 -35.61 -37.21
CA ARG A 103 -7.29 -34.87 -35.93
C ARG A 103 -5.98 -34.19 -35.54
N GLN A 104 -4.84 -34.86 -35.72
CA GLN A 104 -3.53 -34.25 -35.44
C GLN A 104 -3.25 -33.05 -36.34
N ILE A 105 -3.58 -33.14 -37.64
CA ILE A 105 -3.42 -32.04 -38.59
C ILE A 105 -4.36 -30.87 -38.25
N GLU A 106 -5.62 -31.14 -37.91
CA GLU A 106 -6.58 -30.11 -37.50
C GLU A 106 -6.16 -29.41 -36.20
N GLU A 107 -5.69 -30.16 -35.20
CA GLU A 107 -5.15 -29.57 -33.97
C GLU A 107 -3.90 -28.74 -34.23
N GLU A 108 -2.98 -29.21 -35.06
CA GLU A 108 -1.76 -28.46 -35.39
C GLU A 108 -2.09 -27.16 -36.12
N ASN A 109 -3.01 -27.20 -37.08
CA ASN A 109 -3.48 -26.00 -37.79
C ASN A 109 -4.20 -25.04 -36.84
N LYS A 110 -5.05 -25.55 -35.94
CA LYS A 110 -5.71 -24.73 -34.92
C LYS A 110 -4.70 -24.05 -33.99
N ARG A 111 -3.67 -24.77 -33.53
CA ARG A 111 -2.59 -24.22 -32.70
C ARG A 111 -1.81 -23.13 -33.43
N LYS A 112 -1.48 -23.32 -34.71
CA LYS A 112 -0.79 -22.32 -35.54
C LYS A 112 -1.62 -21.04 -35.67
N VAL A 113 -2.92 -21.16 -35.95
CA VAL A 113 -3.83 -20.00 -36.07
C VAL A 113 -3.99 -19.28 -34.73
N GLU A 114 -4.16 -20.01 -33.62
CA GLU A 114 -4.24 -19.42 -32.28
C GLU A 114 -2.95 -18.71 -31.88
N GLU A 115 -1.79 -19.29 -32.19
CA GLU A 115 -0.49 -18.69 -31.92
C GLU A 115 -0.28 -17.40 -32.73
N GLU A 116 -0.66 -17.41 -34.01
CA GLU A 116 -0.55 -16.23 -34.87
C GLU A 116 -1.50 -15.10 -34.44
N ASN A 117 -2.74 -15.44 -34.08
CA ASN A 117 -3.69 -14.47 -33.50
C ASN A 117 -3.14 -13.86 -32.20
N ARG A 118 -2.56 -14.68 -31.32
CA ARG A 118 -1.94 -14.21 -30.08
C ARG A 118 -0.74 -13.30 -30.33
N ARG A 119 0.08 -13.59 -31.35
CA ARG A 119 1.20 -12.72 -31.75
C ARG A 119 0.70 -11.36 -32.26
N GLN A 120 -0.31 -11.36 -33.13
CA GLN A 120 -0.90 -10.12 -33.65
C GLN A 120 -1.59 -9.29 -32.55
N GLU A 121 -2.27 -9.93 -31.59
CA GLU A 121 -2.88 -9.24 -30.46
C GLU A 121 -1.83 -8.63 -29.52
N GLN A 122 -0.75 -9.37 -29.23
CA GLN A 122 0.38 -8.85 -28.44
C GLN A 122 1.08 -7.68 -29.13
N GLU A 123 1.19 -7.70 -30.46
CA GLU A 123 1.78 -6.60 -31.22
C GLU A 123 0.88 -5.36 -31.23
N ARG A 124 -0.43 -5.52 -31.41
CA ARG A 124 -1.41 -4.42 -31.27
C ARG A 124 -1.41 -3.82 -29.87
N ASN A 125 -1.37 -4.66 -28.83
CA ASN A 125 -1.33 -4.19 -27.45
C ASN A 125 -0.04 -3.44 -27.14
N ARG A 126 1.12 -3.92 -27.64
CA ARG A 126 2.40 -3.18 -27.52
C ARG A 126 2.36 -1.83 -28.20
N TYR A 127 1.81 -1.75 -29.41
CA TYR A 127 1.67 -0.48 -30.14
C TYR A 127 0.75 0.50 -29.38
N LEU A 128 -0.39 0.03 -28.88
CA LEU A 128 -1.34 0.86 -28.13
C LEU A 128 -0.76 1.34 -26.79
N GLU A 129 -0.02 0.48 -26.08
CA GLU A 129 0.70 0.86 -24.86
C GLU A 129 1.77 1.91 -25.13
N GLU A 130 2.54 1.78 -26.22
CA GLU A 130 3.57 2.75 -26.57
C GLU A 130 2.96 4.10 -26.97
N GLU A 131 1.87 4.09 -27.75
CA GLU A 131 1.12 5.30 -28.09
C GLU A 131 0.56 6.00 -26.83
N ASN A 132 -0.02 5.24 -25.89
CA ASN A 132 -0.52 5.77 -24.63
C ASN A 132 0.61 6.32 -23.75
N ARG A 133 1.78 5.65 -23.69
CA ARG A 133 2.96 6.18 -22.99
C ARG A 133 3.41 7.51 -23.58
N ARG A 134 3.49 7.63 -24.92
CA ARG A 134 3.86 8.89 -25.60
C ARG A 134 2.89 10.02 -25.29
N LYS A 135 1.58 9.75 -25.29
CA LYS A 135 0.55 10.76 -24.92
C LYS A 135 0.67 11.20 -23.46
N ILE A 136 0.87 10.27 -22.53
CA ILE A 136 1.05 10.58 -21.10
C ILE A 136 2.34 11.40 -20.88
N GLU A 137 3.43 11.05 -21.57
CA GLU A 137 4.70 11.75 -21.46
C GLU A 137 4.62 13.19 -22.02
N GLN A 138 3.99 13.37 -23.18
CA GLN A 138 3.74 14.70 -23.75
C GLN A 138 2.87 15.56 -22.82
N GLU A 139 1.83 14.99 -22.23
CA GLU A 139 0.98 15.71 -21.29
C GLU A 139 1.72 16.08 -19.99
N LYS A 140 2.59 15.19 -19.48
CA LYS A 140 3.46 15.51 -18.34
C LYS A 140 4.41 16.66 -18.66
N ILE A 141 5.02 16.68 -19.85
CA ILE A 141 5.90 17.76 -20.28
C ILE A 141 5.12 19.08 -20.38
N ARG A 142 3.91 19.05 -20.95
CA ARG A 142 3.03 20.23 -21.06
C ARG A 142 2.67 20.78 -19.68
N GLN A 143 2.24 19.91 -18.76
CA GLN A 143 1.89 20.30 -17.40
C GLN A 143 3.10 20.88 -16.65
N GLN A 144 4.28 20.26 -16.75
CA GLN A 144 5.50 20.79 -16.15
C GLN A 144 5.90 22.16 -16.70
N GLN A 145 5.71 22.40 -18.00
CA GLN A 145 5.97 23.71 -18.60
C GLN A 145 4.99 24.78 -18.12
N GLU A 146 3.70 24.44 -18.02
CA GLU A 146 2.69 25.35 -17.46
C GLU A 146 2.95 25.65 -15.99
N ASP A 147 3.29 24.66 -15.18
CA ASP A 147 3.62 24.85 -13.77
C ASP A 147 4.88 25.71 -13.60
N ARG A 148 5.92 25.49 -14.43
CA ARG A 148 7.11 26.36 -14.45
C ARG A 148 6.76 27.81 -14.80
N LYS A 149 5.88 28.03 -15.78
CA LYS A 149 5.40 29.39 -16.14
C LYS A 149 4.62 30.03 -14.99
N ARG A 150 3.73 29.28 -14.32
CA ARG A 150 2.97 29.78 -13.16
C ARG A 150 3.88 30.14 -12.00
N VAL A 151 4.86 29.28 -11.67
CA VAL A 151 5.85 29.56 -10.62
C VAL A 151 6.69 30.78 -10.98
N GLN A 152 7.11 30.92 -12.23
CA GLN A 152 7.90 32.07 -12.69
C GLN A 152 7.09 33.37 -12.61
N GLN A 153 5.85 33.38 -13.09
CA GLN A 153 4.96 34.54 -12.97
C GLN A 153 4.67 34.90 -11.52
N GLN A 154 4.49 33.89 -10.65
CA GLN A 154 4.31 34.12 -9.22
C GLN A 154 5.57 34.71 -8.57
N LYS A 155 6.76 34.24 -8.95
CA LYS A 155 8.04 34.82 -8.49
C LYS A 155 8.20 36.27 -8.94
N GLU A 156 7.89 36.58 -10.20
CA GLU A 156 7.95 37.95 -10.72
C GLU A 156 6.97 38.88 -10.00
N ARG A 157 5.73 38.41 -9.79
CA ARG A 157 4.72 39.15 -9.01
C ARG A 157 5.15 39.36 -7.56
N ASN A 158 5.72 38.34 -6.92
CA ASN A 158 6.24 38.46 -5.55
C ASN A 158 7.42 39.43 -5.49
N ASN A 159 8.36 39.38 -6.44
CA ASN A 159 9.47 40.32 -6.50
C ASN A 159 8.99 41.77 -6.69
N GLN A 160 8.00 42.01 -7.54
CA GLN A 160 7.38 43.35 -7.70
C GLN A 160 6.72 43.83 -6.41
N LEU A 161 6.07 42.94 -5.66
CA LEU A 161 5.45 43.28 -4.36
C LEU A 161 6.48 43.50 -3.25
N LEU A 162 7.65 42.85 -3.32
CA LEU A 162 8.71 42.92 -2.31
C LEU A 162 9.66 44.10 -2.50
N GLN A 163 9.79 44.62 -3.73
CA GLN A 163 10.72 45.71 -4.04
C GLN A 163 10.51 46.96 -3.15
N PRO A 164 9.27 47.47 -2.93
CA PRO A 164 9.06 48.62 -2.05
C PRO A 164 9.52 48.37 -0.60
N ILE A 165 9.40 47.12 -0.14
CA ILE A 165 9.79 46.71 1.21
C ILE A 165 11.31 46.65 1.34
N GLN A 166 12.00 46.11 0.33
CA GLN A 166 13.48 46.10 0.29
C GLN A 166 14.05 47.52 0.28
N ASP A 167 13.47 48.40 -0.56
CA ASP A 167 13.84 49.81 -0.62
C ASP A 167 13.63 50.50 0.74
N GLN A 168 12.51 50.22 1.41
CA GLN A 168 12.19 50.73 2.74
C GLN A 168 13.23 50.31 3.79
N VAL A 169 13.58 49.02 3.85
CA VAL A 169 14.54 48.47 4.82
C VAL A 169 15.93 49.08 4.61
N LEU A 170 16.40 49.13 3.36
CA LEU A 170 17.68 49.73 3.03
C LEU A 170 17.73 51.21 3.46
N LYS A 171 16.62 51.93 3.25
CA LYS A 171 16.52 53.33 3.64
C LYS A 171 16.54 53.54 5.15
N GLN A 172 15.89 52.66 5.91
CA GLN A 172 15.98 52.68 7.38
C GLN A 172 17.40 52.42 7.88
N GLN A 173 18.11 51.46 7.27
CA GLN A 173 19.51 51.21 7.60
C GLN A 173 20.41 52.41 7.29
N GLN A 174 20.15 53.11 6.17
CA GLN A 174 20.87 54.34 5.83
C GLN A 174 20.60 55.46 6.85
N ILE A 175 19.35 55.64 7.27
CA ILE A 175 18.98 56.62 8.30
C ILE A 175 19.71 56.31 9.61
N GLN A 176 19.71 55.06 10.06
CA GLN A 176 20.35 54.66 11.33
C GLN A 176 21.85 54.94 11.38
N LYS A 177 22.54 54.96 10.24
CA LYS A 177 23.99 55.26 10.16
C LYS A 177 24.32 56.75 10.29
N GLN A 178 23.33 57.63 10.19
CA GLN A 178 23.56 59.08 10.27
C GLN A 178 23.63 59.57 11.73
N PRO A 179 24.29 60.71 12.02
CA PRO A 179 24.18 61.38 13.31
C PRO A 179 22.70 61.74 13.64
N ILE A 180 22.32 61.70 14.91
CA ILE A 180 20.91 61.84 15.37
C ILE A 180 20.19 63.05 14.72
N GLN A 181 20.86 64.18 14.61
CA GLN A 181 20.33 65.41 14.02
C GLN A 181 20.05 65.26 12.53
N GLN A 182 20.90 64.53 11.81
CA GLN A 182 20.66 64.18 10.41
C GLN A 182 19.55 63.12 10.29
N GLN A 183 19.45 62.16 11.21
CA GLN A 183 18.34 61.20 11.22
C GLN A 183 16.99 61.91 11.31
N ILE A 184 16.87 62.89 12.21
CA ILE A 184 15.65 63.71 12.39
C ILE A 184 15.29 64.45 11.09
N VAL A 185 16.26 65.06 10.43
CA VAL A 185 16.04 65.77 9.15
C VAL A 185 15.62 64.79 8.07
N THR A 186 16.33 63.67 7.92
CA THR A 186 16.03 62.66 6.90
C THR A 186 14.64 62.03 7.12
N LEU A 187 14.28 61.69 8.35
CA LEU A 187 12.97 61.13 8.68
C LEU A 187 11.82 62.11 8.36
N ASN A 188 11.99 63.40 8.66
CA ASN A 188 11.02 64.42 8.27
C ASN A 188 10.87 64.55 6.74
N GLN A 189 11.98 64.52 6.01
CA GLN A 189 11.94 64.56 4.54
C GLN A 189 11.23 63.32 3.96
N GLU A 190 11.48 62.14 4.52
CA GLU A 190 10.82 60.91 4.05
C GLU A 190 9.32 60.89 4.34
N ILE A 191 8.89 61.40 5.49
CA ILE A 191 7.47 61.59 5.82
C ILE A 191 6.78 62.48 4.77
N GLN A 192 7.43 63.57 4.35
CA GLN A 192 6.88 64.46 3.32
C GLN A 192 6.88 63.83 1.92
N LYS A 193 7.92 63.06 1.57
CA LYS A 193 8.00 62.36 0.27
C LYS A 193 6.93 61.28 0.11
N LEU A 194 6.51 60.64 1.20
CA LEU A 194 5.50 59.58 1.16
C LEU A 194 4.15 60.06 0.62
N ASP A 195 3.73 61.28 0.95
CA ASP A 195 2.45 61.83 0.50
C ASP A 195 2.40 61.90 -1.05
N ASN A 196 3.54 62.19 -1.68
CA ASN A 196 3.70 62.33 -3.13
C ASN A 196 4.15 61.05 -3.86
N ASN A 197 4.26 59.90 -3.17
CA ASN A 197 4.76 58.67 -3.78
C ASN A 197 3.67 57.91 -4.55
N ASN A 198 3.61 58.08 -5.86
CA ASN A 198 2.60 57.44 -6.72
C ASN A 198 2.77 55.91 -6.87
N LYS A 199 3.88 55.34 -6.40
CA LYS A 199 4.11 53.89 -6.43
C LYS A 199 3.48 53.15 -5.25
N LEU A 200 3.05 53.88 -4.22
CA LEU A 200 2.45 53.33 -3.01
C LEU A 200 0.95 53.60 -2.97
N THR A 201 0.19 52.63 -2.51
CA THR A 201 -1.24 52.84 -2.20
C THR A 201 -1.38 53.75 -0.99
N ASN A 202 -2.55 54.39 -0.82
CA ASN A 202 -2.82 55.27 0.32
C ASN A 202 -2.60 54.57 1.67
N ASN A 203 -2.95 53.29 1.76
CA ASN A 203 -2.76 52.45 2.93
C ASN A 203 -1.28 52.21 3.23
N GLN A 204 -0.48 51.93 2.19
CA GLN A 204 0.98 51.77 2.33
C GLN A 204 1.65 53.08 2.75
N LYS A 205 1.22 54.21 2.17
CA LYS A 205 1.68 55.55 2.58
C LYS A 205 1.40 55.81 4.04
N GLN A 206 0.17 55.58 4.50
CA GLN A 206 -0.22 55.78 5.91
C GLN A 206 0.61 54.90 6.85
N TYR A 207 0.78 53.62 6.52
CA TYR A 207 1.59 52.69 7.32
C TYR A 207 3.04 53.17 7.45
N TYR A 208 3.70 53.49 6.33
CA TYR A 208 5.09 53.94 6.34
C TYR A 208 5.26 55.32 6.99
N LYS A 209 4.29 56.21 6.81
CA LYS A 209 4.26 57.51 7.47
C LYS A 209 4.22 57.33 8.98
N HIS A 210 3.39 56.42 9.47
CA HIS A 210 3.35 56.08 10.89
C HIS A 210 4.68 55.52 11.40
N GLN A 211 5.32 54.60 10.67
CA GLN A 211 6.61 54.03 11.06
C GLN A 211 7.72 55.11 11.15
N PHE A 212 7.83 55.98 10.15
CA PHE A 212 8.80 57.07 10.20
C PHE A 212 8.47 58.11 11.26
N GLN A 213 7.19 58.38 11.53
CA GLN A 213 6.78 59.28 12.62
C GLN A 213 7.18 58.72 13.99
N GLN A 214 7.03 57.42 14.22
CA GLN A 214 7.49 56.77 15.46
C GLN A 214 9.01 56.87 15.61
N GLN A 215 9.76 56.55 14.55
CA GLN A 215 11.23 56.67 14.56
C GLN A 215 11.68 58.11 14.78
N LEU A 216 11.06 59.07 14.09
CA LEU A 216 11.33 60.50 14.24
C LEU A 216 11.10 60.94 15.68
N PHE A 217 9.98 60.51 16.27
CA PHE A 217 9.64 60.83 17.64
C PHE A 217 10.69 60.28 18.62
N THR A 218 11.10 59.02 18.46
CA THR A 218 12.19 58.44 19.25
C THR A 218 13.48 59.26 19.14
N LYS A 219 13.86 59.68 17.93
CA LYS A 219 15.09 60.48 17.74
C LYS A 219 14.99 61.91 18.29
N LEU A 220 13.82 62.53 18.23
CA LEU A 220 13.56 63.81 18.89
C LEU A 220 13.67 63.69 20.42
N LYS A 221 13.24 62.56 20.99
CA LYS A 221 13.44 62.27 22.42
C LYS A 221 14.92 62.05 22.74
N ASP A 222 15.63 61.23 21.94
CA ASP A 222 17.05 60.92 22.12
C ASP A 222 17.93 62.19 22.07
N SER A 223 17.53 63.18 21.26
CA SER A 223 18.23 64.47 21.15
C SER A 223 17.85 65.51 22.23
N GLY A 224 16.94 65.15 23.15
CA GLY A 224 16.42 66.06 24.18
C GLY A 224 15.44 67.12 23.67
N GLN A 225 15.02 67.03 22.40
CA GLN A 225 14.12 67.98 21.75
C GLN A 225 12.62 67.72 22.03
N ALA A 226 12.27 66.56 22.61
CA ALA A 226 10.90 66.22 22.99
C ALA A 226 10.82 65.63 24.42
N LYS A 227 9.84 66.08 25.22
CA LYS A 227 9.67 65.70 26.64
C LYS A 227 8.68 64.55 26.89
N SER A 228 7.74 64.25 25.97
CA SER A 228 6.77 63.15 26.14
C SER A 228 6.17 62.68 24.81
N ILE A 229 5.84 61.39 24.72
CA ILE A 229 5.23 60.74 23.54
C ILE A 229 3.75 61.13 23.45
N PRO A 230 3.28 61.85 22.41
CA PRO A 230 1.86 61.94 22.15
C PRO A 230 1.39 60.55 21.69
N HIS A 231 0.39 59.98 22.37
CA HIS A 231 -0.26 58.77 21.91
C HIS A 231 -0.93 59.03 20.56
N ILE A 232 -0.26 58.66 19.47
CA ILE A 232 -0.85 58.64 18.13
C ILE A 232 -1.84 57.48 18.12
N LYS A 233 -3.12 57.78 18.35
CA LYS A 233 -4.21 56.80 18.19
C LYS A 233 -4.25 56.33 16.74
N GLN A 234 -3.95 55.06 16.53
CA GLN A 234 -4.16 54.39 15.25
C GLN A 234 -5.67 54.14 15.07
N ASN A 235 -6.33 54.91 14.22
CA ASN A 235 -7.58 54.46 13.59
C ASN A 235 -7.21 53.63 12.36
N ILE A 236 -6.67 52.43 12.57
CA ILE A 236 -6.57 51.44 11.50
C ILE A 236 -7.95 50.80 11.38
N GLU A 237 -8.64 51.04 10.26
CA GLU A 237 -9.88 50.35 9.94
C GLU A 237 -9.60 48.85 9.76
N ALA A 238 -9.91 48.06 10.79
CA ALA A 238 -9.77 46.60 10.79
C ALA A 238 -10.62 45.91 9.70
N SER A 239 -11.55 46.64 9.08
CA SER A 239 -12.42 46.18 8.00
C SER A 239 -11.77 46.18 6.62
N ASN A 240 -10.53 46.68 6.45
CA ASN A 240 -9.85 46.70 5.15
C ASN A 240 -8.91 45.49 4.98
N PRO A 241 -9.31 44.43 4.26
CA PRO A 241 -8.53 43.20 4.10
C PRO A 241 -7.21 43.39 3.34
N GLU A 242 -7.08 44.41 2.47
CA GLU A 242 -5.81 44.70 1.79
C GLU A 242 -4.78 45.32 2.74
N LEU A 243 -5.22 46.24 3.62
CA LEU A 243 -4.36 46.81 4.65
C LEU A 243 -3.99 45.76 5.69
N ALA A 244 -4.94 44.90 6.10
CA ALA A 244 -4.67 43.78 6.98
C ALA A 244 -3.68 42.78 6.36
N LEU A 245 -3.84 42.40 5.08
CA LEU A 245 -2.90 41.52 4.37
C LEU A 245 -1.53 42.17 4.16
N TYR A 246 -1.48 43.48 3.93
CA TYR A 246 -0.23 44.22 3.81
C TYR A 246 0.51 44.34 5.15
N VAL A 247 -0.21 44.67 6.23
CA VAL A 247 0.32 44.66 7.59
C VAL A 247 0.75 43.25 7.99
N LEU A 248 -0.01 42.21 7.63
CA LEU A 248 0.36 40.81 7.87
C LEU A 248 1.60 40.42 7.07
N LYS A 249 1.76 40.86 5.82
CA LYS A 249 2.96 40.61 4.99
C LYS A 249 4.19 41.37 5.50
N GLU A 250 4.02 42.63 5.92
CA GLU A 250 5.09 43.42 6.56
C GLU A 250 5.46 42.83 7.93
N SER A 251 4.48 42.38 8.72
CA SER A 251 4.72 41.64 9.97
C SER A 251 5.40 40.31 9.69
N LEU A 252 4.97 39.54 8.68
CA LEU A 252 5.62 38.27 8.27
C LEU A 252 7.01 38.48 7.69
N LEU A 253 7.31 39.58 7.00
CA LEU A 253 8.65 39.91 6.51
C LEU A 253 9.53 40.46 7.63
N ARG A 254 8.96 41.17 8.60
CA ARG A 254 9.64 41.53 9.85
C ARG A 254 9.84 40.31 10.72
N ASP A 255 8.93 39.34 10.72
CA ASP A 255 8.96 38.11 11.50
C ASP A 255 9.90 37.08 10.85
N GLN A 256 9.97 36.98 9.53
CA GLN A 256 11.01 36.21 8.81
C GLN A 256 12.41 36.83 8.96
N ASN A 257 12.52 38.15 9.16
CA ASN A 257 13.79 38.81 9.52
C ASN A 257 14.04 38.84 11.06
N ARG A 258 13.00 38.67 11.90
CA ARG A 258 13.08 38.51 13.37
C ARG A 258 13.30 37.05 13.78
N GLU A 259 13.00 36.07 12.94
CA GLU A 259 13.38 34.67 13.18
C GLU A 259 14.90 34.49 13.15
N LEU A 260 15.64 35.41 12.53
CA LEU A 260 17.11 35.51 12.65
C LEU A 260 17.57 36.28 13.91
N LEU A 261 16.66 36.99 14.59
CA LEU A 261 16.99 37.95 15.65
C LEU A 261 15.84 38.07 16.69
N ALA A 262 15.93 37.22 17.72
CA ALA A 262 15.37 37.34 19.07
C ALA A 262 13.97 36.74 19.35
N THR A 263 13.97 35.69 20.16
CA THR A 263 12.82 35.34 21.01
C THR A 263 13.00 35.91 22.42
N SER A 264 12.19 36.92 22.72
CA SER A 264 11.86 37.32 24.09
C SER A 264 10.94 36.27 24.73
N GLN A 265 10.93 36.24 26.05
CA GLN A 265 10.32 35.20 26.88
C GLN A 265 8.79 35.06 26.84
N GLN A 266 8.12 35.76 25.92
CA GLN A 266 6.69 35.67 25.71
C GLN A 266 6.32 35.05 24.35
N TYR A 267 7.29 34.76 23.47
CA TYR A 267 7.01 34.29 22.10
C TYR A 267 7.84 33.10 21.59
N SER A 268 8.73 32.51 22.40
CA SER A 268 9.31 31.20 22.06
C SER A 268 8.43 30.07 22.62
N ASN A 269 7.40 29.70 21.88
CA ASN A 269 6.92 28.32 21.70
C ASN A 269 6.03 28.26 20.45
N GLY A 270 6.44 28.96 19.38
CA GLY A 270 5.77 28.88 18.08
C GLY A 270 5.92 27.47 17.49
N PHE A 271 4.92 27.05 16.71
CA PHE A 271 4.85 25.73 16.07
C PHE A 271 6.15 25.30 15.35
N ASP A 272 6.89 26.25 14.79
CA ASP A 272 8.17 26.02 14.12
C ASP A 272 9.34 25.76 15.09
N SER A 273 9.27 26.24 16.33
CA SER A 273 10.24 25.90 17.40
C SER A 273 10.07 24.47 17.93
N ILE A 274 8.94 23.81 17.68
CA ILE A 274 8.74 22.38 17.98
C ILE A 274 9.39 21.48 16.90
N LEU A 275 9.55 21.97 15.67
CA LEU A 275 10.11 21.18 14.55
C LEU A 275 11.52 21.59 14.12
N GLY A 276 11.90 22.87 14.23
CA GLY A 276 13.30 23.30 14.16
C GLY A 276 14.15 22.65 15.24
N ALA A 277 13.54 22.34 16.38
CA ALA A 277 14.09 21.53 17.47
C ALA A 277 14.45 20.09 17.08
N TYR A 278 13.87 19.55 16.01
CA TYR A 278 14.10 18.17 15.62
C TYR A 278 15.35 18.02 14.72
N GLY A 279 15.81 19.05 14.02
CA GLY A 279 16.88 18.89 13.03
C GLY A 279 18.34 19.04 13.48
N SER A 280 18.65 19.67 14.61
CA SER A 280 20.02 20.06 14.98
C SER A 280 20.40 19.64 16.39
N ASP A 281 21.70 19.40 16.63
CA ASP A 281 22.27 19.06 17.95
C ASP A 281 21.58 19.86 19.05
N GLN A 282 20.75 19.17 19.86
CA GLN A 282 19.74 19.80 20.73
C GLN A 282 20.33 20.46 21.99
N SER A 283 21.62 20.75 21.98
CA SER A 283 22.32 21.45 23.04
C SER A 283 22.50 22.91 22.68
N CYS A 284 22.05 23.79 23.55
CA CYS A 284 22.37 25.22 23.48
C CYS A 284 23.41 25.56 24.54
N LEU A 285 24.06 26.70 24.36
CA LEU A 285 24.86 27.31 25.41
C LEU A 285 23.98 28.24 26.22
N LYS A 286 24.15 28.19 27.53
CA LYS A 286 23.44 29.01 28.49
C LYS A 286 24.44 29.84 29.28
N VAL A 287 24.16 31.13 29.37
CA VAL A 287 24.94 32.07 30.17
C VAL A 287 24.04 32.87 31.10
N ARG A 288 24.59 33.29 32.23
CA ARG A 288 23.88 34.07 33.24
C ARG A 288 24.41 35.50 33.26
N ASN A 289 23.58 36.47 32.90
CA ASN A 289 23.92 37.87 33.06
C ASN A 289 23.61 38.32 34.50
N THR A 290 24.59 38.92 35.15
CA THR A 290 24.47 39.42 36.53
C THR A 290 24.21 40.91 36.60
N ASN A 291 24.31 41.62 35.48
CA ASN A 291 24.23 43.07 35.42
C ASN A 291 22.80 43.57 35.18
N LEU A 292 21.85 42.65 34.94
CA LEU A 292 20.46 42.97 34.66
C LEU A 292 19.51 42.07 35.45
N ASP A 293 18.46 42.71 35.96
CA ASP A 293 17.33 42.02 36.57
C ASP A 293 16.32 41.61 35.49
N TYR A 294 15.88 40.36 35.54
CA TYR A 294 14.99 39.80 34.51
C TYR A 294 13.62 40.50 34.48
N ASP A 295 13.02 40.74 35.65
CA ASP A 295 11.69 41.34 35.74
C ASP A 295 11.72 42.82 35.28
N SER A 296 12.87 43.50 35.44
CA SER A 296 13.10 44.87 34.95
C SER A 296 13.16 45.01 33.42
N ILE A 297 13.70 44.01 32.70
CA ILE A 297 13.98 44.12 31.27
C ILE A 297 12.95 43.39 30.39
N VAL A 298 12.32 42.33 30.90
CA VAL A 298 11.38 41.56 30.06
C VAL A 298 10.12 42.34 29.69
N ASN A 299 9.73 43.31 30.51
CA ASN A 299 8.56 44.16 30.26
C ASN A 299 8.87 45.32 29.29
N ASP A 300 10.15 45.56 28.95
CA ASP A 300 10.59 46.55 27.97
C ASP A 300 11.23 45.85 26.78
N THR A 301 10.42 45.59 25.75
CA THR A 301 10.85 44.87 24.55
C THR A 301 12.01 45.54 23.83
N GLN A 302 12.08 46.88 23.83
CA GLN A 302 13.17 47.61 23.17
C GLN A 302 14.48 47.44 23.92
N LEU A 303 14.44 47.58 25.25
CA LEU A 303 15.61 47.39 26.09
C LEU A 303 16.13 45.95 26.00
N LEU A 304 15.22 44.96 25.97
CA LEU A 304 15.57 43.56 25.79
C LEU A 304 16.22 43.30 24.42
N GLU A 305 15.63 43.78 23.33
CA GLU A 305 16.19 43.64 21.97
C GLU A 305 17.58 44.28 21.87
N GLN A 306 17.74 45.49 22.43
CA GLN A 306 19.03 46.20 22.46
C GLN A 306 20.08 45.39 23.21
N HIS A 307 19.73 44.83 24.37
CA HIS A 307 20.66 44.06 25.19
C HIS A 307 21.06 42.73 24.53
N LEU A 308 20.12 42.04 23.88
CA LEU A 308 20.40 40.81 23.14
C LEU A 308 21.28 41.08 21.91
N LEU A 309 21.09 42.21 21.23
CA LEU A 309 21.95 42.65 20.14
C LEU A 309 23.37 42.97 20.64
N GLU A 310 23.50 43.68 21.75
CA GLU A 310 24.80 43.98 22.37
C GLU A 310 25.52 42.69 22.79
N PHE A 311 24.80 41.74 23.37
CA PHE A 311 25.32 40.41 23.67
C PHE A 311 25.86 39.72 22.41
N LYS A 312 25.05 39.66 21.33
CA LYS A 312 25.47 39.08 20.04
C LYS A 312 26.73 39.74 19.48
N GLN A 313 26.78 41.07 19.49
CA GLN A 313 27.94 41.85 18.99
C GLN A 313 29.21 41.55 19.79
N LYS A 314 29.14 41.58 21.13
CA LYS A 314 30.29 41.30 21.99
C LYS A 314 30.79 39.87 21.84
N LEU A 315 29.88 38.90 21.80
CA LEU A 315 30.22 37.50 21.60
C LEU A 315 30.82 37.26 20.21
N SER A 316 30.24 37.84 19.16
CA SER A 316 30.74 37.80 17.78
C SER A 316 32.16 38.35 17.69
N ASN A 317 32.42 39.53 18.26
CA ASN A 317 33.75 40.14 18.29
C ASN A 317 34.75 39.27 19.07
N SER A 318 34.34 38.72 20.22
CA SER A 318 35.21 37.90 21.06
C SER A 318 35.59 36.56 20.42
N LEU A 319 34.69 36.00 19.59
CA LEU A 319 34.89 34.74 18.90
C LEU A 319 35.36 34.91 17.45
N ASN A 320 35.45 36.13 16.93
CA ASN A 320 35.76 36.43 15.54
C ASN A 320 34.87 35.63 14.55
N ILE A 321 33.55 35.67 14.79
CA ILE A 321 32.53 35.02 13.96
C ILE A 321 31.50 36.06 13.50
N SER A 322 30.73 35.77 12.45
CA SER A 322 29.66 36.67 12.04
C SER A 322 28.57 36.75 13.11
N ILE A 323 28.01 37.94 13.32
CA ILE A 323 26.87 38.15 14.21
C ILE A 323 25.65 37.31 13.80
N ASP A 324 25.52 37.01 12.50
CA ASP A 324 24.44 36.20 11.94
C ASP A 324 24.60 34.71 12.28
N GLN A 325 25.79 34.30 12.70
CA GLN A 325 26.01 32.93 13.18
C GLN A 325 25.50 32.73 14.61
N ILE A 326 25.23 33.80 15.37
CA ILE A 326 24.78 33.68 16.77
C ILE A 326 23.26 33.78 16.81
N GLU A 327 22.58 32.73 17.19
CA GLU A 327 21.14 32.71 17.30
C GLU A 327 20.71 32.67 18.77
N ILE A 328 19.87 33.64 19.17
CA ILE A 328 19.29 33.67 20.51
C ILE A 328 18.04 32.81 20.51
N LEU A 329 18.06 31.73 21.28
CA LEU A 329 16.96 30.77 21.37
C LEU A 329 15.91 31.21 22.40
N GLY A 330 16.35 31.93 23.43
CA GLY A 330 15.45 32.53 24.40
C GLY A 330 16.17 33.11 25.61
N VAL A 331 15.38 33.71 26.47
CA VAL A 331 15.79 34.16 27.81
C VAL A 331 15.07 33.32 28.88
N SER A 332 15.57 33.22 30.12
CA SER A 332 14.83 32.61 31.24
C SER A 332 14.84 33.43 32.55
N LYS A 333 13.79 33.28 33.36
CA LYS A 333 13.59 33.95 34.66
C LYS A 333 14.63 33.46 35.67
N GLY A 334 15.25 34.39 36.40
CA GLY A 334 16.37 34.17 37.32
C GLY A 334 17.31 35.38 37.27
N SER A 335 18.61 35.19 37.55
CA SER A 335 19.62 36.15 37.10
C SER A 335 19.70 36.03 35.58
N PHE A 336 19.12 37.01 34.88
CA PHE A 336 18.84 37.05 33.44
C PHE A 336 19.65 36.04 32.61
N GLU A 337 19.02 34.91 32.28
CA GLU A 337 19.70 33.80 31.59
C GLU A 337 19.47 33.93 30.09
N ILE A 338 20.53 33.82 29.29
CA ILE A 338 20.48 33.87 27.82
C ILE A 338 20.82 32.47 27.30
N LYS A 339 19.95 31.90 26.47
CA LYS A 339 20.16 30.64 25.76
C LYS A 339 20.42 30.94 24.28
N PHE A 340 21.50 30.41 23.73
CA PHE A 340 21.92 30.70 22.37
C PHE A 340 22.62 29.51 21.69
N GLN A 341 22.71 29.55 20.37
CA GLN A 341 23.50 28.63 19.55
C GLN A 341 24.38 29.39 18.56
N ILE A 342 25.44 28.74 18.07
CA ILE A 342 26.28 29.28 17.00
C ILE A 342 26.19 28.36 15.78
N THR A 343 25.57 28.85 14.71
CA THR A 343 25.30 28.05 13.51
C THR A 343 26.59 27.73 12.75
N GLY A 344 26.62 26.53 12.18
CA GLY A 344 27.75 26.04 11.36
C GLY A 344 28.93 25.46 12.15
N ASN A 345 28.86 25.34 13.48
CA ASN A 345 29.89 24.71 14.30
C ASN A 345 29.27 23.71 15.30
N LYS A 346 30.01 22.64 15.64
CA LYS A 346 29.59 21.74 16.73
C LYS A 346 29.76 22.44 18.07
N ILE A 347 28.91 22.11 19.04
CA ILE A 347 28.93 22.75 20.36
C ILE A 347 30.25 22.56 21.10
N ASP A 348 30.88 21.38 20.97
CA ASP A 348 32.17 21.07 21.59
C ASP A 348 33.27 21.97 21.02
N ASP A 349 33.26 22.21 19.70
CA ASP A 349 34.19 23.11 19.03
C ASP A 349 33.99 24.56 19.49
N ILE A 350 32.73 24.98 19.65
CA ILE A 350 32.39 26.32 20.14
C ILE A 350 32.87 26.52 21.57
N GLN A 351 32.64 25.55 22.46
CA GLN A 351 33.14 25.62 23.84
C GLN A 351 34.66 25.69 23.85
N GLN A 352 35.35 24.87 23.07
CA GLN A 352 36.80 24.94 22.95
C GLN A 352 37.26 26.31 22.42
N GLN A 353 36.61 26.87 21.41
CA GLN A 353 36.93 28.22 20.90
C GLN A 353 36.74 29.29 21.98
N ILE A 354 35.67 29.21 22.77
CA ILE A 354 35.42 30.10 23.90
C ILE A 354 36.52 29.97 24.97
N TYR A 355 36.91 28.74 25.32
CA TYR A 355 37.95 28.50 26.31
C TYR A 355 39.34 28.89 25.80
N ASN A 356 39.63 28.76 24.51
CA ASN A 356 40.93 29.06 23.94
C ASN A 356 41.13 30.55 23.60
N LYS A 357 40.08 31.38 23.64
CA LYS A 357 40.15 32.81 23.33
C LYS A 357 40.08 33.67 24.61
N PRO A 358 41.17 34.34 25.02
CA PRO A 358 41.20 35.20 26.20
C PRO A 358 40.11 36.28 26.20
N GLU A 359 39.79 36.84 25.03
CA GLU A 359 38.77 37.87 24.86
C GLU A 359 37.37 37.32 25.15
N ALA A 360 37.07 36.09 24.72
CA ALA A 360 35.81 35.41 25.01
C ALA A 360 35.68 35.07 26.49
N GLN A 361 36.76 34.58 27.11
CA GLN A 361 36.78 34.34 28.56
C GLN A 361 36.59 35.63 29.35
N LYS A 362 37.25 36.73 28.94
CA LYS A 362 37.10 38.04 29.57
C LYS A 362 35.66 38.53 29.48
N PHE A 363 35.07 38.49 28.28
CA PHE A 363 33.66 38.82 28.06
C PHE A 363 32.74 37.97 28.95
N LEU A 364 32.92 36.65 28.96
CA LEU A 364 32.08 35.79 29.79
C LEU A 364 32.24 36.08 31.28
N LYS A 365 33.45 36.35 31.75
CA LYS A 365 33.71 36.69 33.15
C LYS A 365 33.07 38.02 33.56
N GLU A 366 33.18 39.04 32.73
CA GLU A 366 32.69 40.39 33.01
C GLU A 366 31.17 40.54 32.76
N TYR A 367 30.61 39.79 31.81
CA TYR A 367 29.23 39.97 31.34
C TYR A 367 28.30 38.79 31.66
N CYS A 368 28.86 37.62 31.93
CA CYS A 368 28.11 36.35 32.01
C CYS A 368 28.50 35.48 33.22
N ASN A 369 29.05 36.09 34.29
CA ASN A 369 29.49 35.40 35.51
C ASN A 369 30.56 34.29 35.28
N GLY A 370 31.23 34.30 34.12
CA GLY A 370 32.30 33.39 33.74
C GLY A 370 31.89 31.94 33.53
N LYS A 371 30.60 31.60 33.61
CA LYS A 371 30.10 30.23 33.47
C LYS A 371 29.26 30.11 32.21
N ILE A 372 29.64 29.13 31.38
CA ILE A 372 28.84 28.68 30.25
C ILE A 372 28.37 27.26 30.55
N GLU A 373 27.05 27.06 30.52
CA GLU A 373 26.43 25.76 30.75
C GLU A 373 26.00 25.20 29.39
N GLN A 374 26.34 23.95 29.11
CA GLN A 374 25.67 23.21 28.04
C GLN A 374 24.32 22.74 28.59
N VAL A 375 23.24 23.15 27.95
CA VAL A 375 21.91 22.71 28.33
C VAL A 375 21.29 22.07 27.11
N ALA A 376 20.87 20.81 27.24
CA ALA A 376 19.98 20.24 26.26
C ALA A 376 18.65 20.99 26.32
N TYR A 377 18.39 21.78 25.28
CA TYR A 377 17.33 22.78 25.22
C TYR A 377 15.93 22.15 25.42
N PHE A 378 15.82 20.82 25.24
CA PHE A 378 14.60 20.02 25.36
C PHE A 378 14.66 18.87 26.37
N ASP A 379 15.54 18.87 27.38
CA ASP A 379 15.70 17.71 28.28
C ASP A 379 14.41 17.21 28.97
N LYS A 380 13.39 18.06 29.13
CA LYS A 380 12.08 17.60 29.66
C LYS A 380 11.18 16.89 28.63
N ALA A 381 11.39 17.07 27.32
CA ALA A 381 10.68 16.34 26.26
C ALA A 381 11.50 15.15 25.71
N SER A 382 12.83 15.15 25.92
CA SER A 382 13.79 14.26 25.27
C SER A 382 14.04 12.93 25.99
N ALA A 383 13.79 12.82 27.31
CA ALA A 383 14.07 11.57 28.03
C ALA A 383 13.26 10.34 27.52
N SER A 384 12.25 10.55 26.65
CA SER A 384 11.56 9.47 25.92
C SER A 384 11.02 9.87 24.54
N GLY A 385 11.38 11.05 24.01
CA GLY A 385 10.79 11.63 22.80
C GLY A 385 11.45 11.17 21.50
N ALA A 386 10.64 11.02 20.45
CA ALA A 386 11.11 10.84 19.07
C ALA A 386 12.15 11.89 18.69
N VAL A 387 13.26 11.53 18.03
CA VAL A 387 14.15 12.49 17.35
C VAL A 387 13.84 12.40 15.85
N LEU A 388 12.94 13.25 15.37
CA LEU A 388 12.76 13.50 13.93
C LEU A 388 13.86 14.47 13.47
N SER A 389 14.18 14.59 12.19
CA SER A 389 15.05 15.66 11.64
C SER A 389 14.30 16.56 10.66
N SER A 390 14.90 17.66 10.20
CA SER A 390 14.31 18.51 9.14
C SER A 390 14.07 17.73 7.84
N ASP A 391 14.92 16.74 7.53
CA ASP A 391 14.80 15.89 6.35
C ASP A 391 13.58 14.96 6.38
N ASP A 392 13.00 14.72 7.56
CA ASP A 392 11.76 13.95 7.73
C ASP A 392 10.52 14.73 7.30
N PHE A 393 10.63 16.04 7.07
CA PHE A 393 9.53 16.94 6.74
C PHE A 393 9.61 17.50 5.31
N ASN A 394 8.46 17.92 4.80
CA ASN A 394 8.35 18.74 3.61
C ASN A 394 7.38 19.90 3.89
N PRO A 395 7.90 21.06 4.32
CA PRO A 395 7.08 22.21 4.73
C PRO A 395 6.17 22.75 3.63
N SER A 396 6.47 22.50 2.35
CA SER A 396 5.60 22.89 1.22
C SER A 396 4.23 22.21 1.24
N HIS A 397 4.05 21.20 2.09
CA HIS A 397 2.81 20.49 2.31
C HIS A 397 2.21 20.72 3.71
N ASN A 398 2.66 21.74 4.45
CA ASN A 398 2.01 22.16 5.69
C ASN A 398 0.64 22.78 5.39
N MET A 399 -0.34 22.59 6.28
CA MET A 399 -1.72 23.03 6.03
C MET A 399 -2.54 23.16 7.32
N SER A 400 -3.42 24.16 7.35
CA SER A 400 -4.59 24.22 8.24
C SER A 400 -5.86 23.97 7.42
N TRP A 401 -6.89 23.45 8.09
CA TRP A 401 -8.22 23.21 7.53
C TRP A 401 -9.30 24.07 8.18
N ASP A 402 -8.91 25.10 8.92
CA ASP A 402 -9.87 26.04 9.47
C ASP A 402 -10.60 26.76 8.32
N GLY A 403 -11.93 26.75 8.38
CA GLY A 403 -12.80 27.30 7.33
C GLY A 403 -13.19 26.31 6.22
N PHE A 404 -12.71 25.06 6.27
CA PHE A 404 -13.22 24.00 5.40
C PHE A 404 -14.60 23.52 5.89
N HIS A 405 -15.38 22.93 5.00
CA HIS A 405 -16.59 22.20 5.37
C HIS A 405 -16.20 20.89 6.07
N GLU A 406 -17.16 20.22 6.73
CA GLU A 406 -16.84 19.06 7.59
C GLU A 406 -16.24 17.88 6.81
N LYS A 407 -16.80 17.55 5.66
CA LYS A 407 -16.37 16.40 4.85
C LYS A 407 -16.70 16.53 3.38
N GLU A 408 -15.92 15.85 2.55
CA GLU A 408 -16.20 15.66 1.12
C GLU A 408 -15.97 14.22 0.67
N GLN A 409 -16.48 13.89 -0.52
CA GLN A 409 -16.26 12.60 -1.15
C GLN A 409 -14.99 12.60 -1.99
N ARG A 410 -14.07 11.66 -1.76
CA ARG A 410 -12.79 11.51 -2.49
C ARG A 410 -12.55 10.09 -2.98
N GLY A 411 -11.52 9.91 -3.80
CA GLY A 411 -11.17 8.62 -4.41
C GLY A 411 -11.70 8.46 -5.83
N PRO A 412 -11.51 7.28 -6.44
CA PRO A 412 -11.85 7.05 -7.83
C PRO A 412 -13.36 7.14 -8.11
N PRO A 413 -13.80 7.46 -9.35
CA PRO A 413 -15.21 7.65 -9.68
C PRO A 413 -16.11 6.46 -9.35
N TYR A 414 -15.59 5.23 -9.47
CA TYR A 414 -16.33 4.00 -9.20
C TYR A 414 -16.40 3.65 -7.70
N HIS A 415 -15.64 4.34 -6.84
CA HIS A 415 -15.66 4.08 -5.40
C HIS A 415 -15.19 5.32 -4.62
N ARG A 416 -16.17 6.10 -4.15
CA ARG A 416 -15.94 7.34 -3.41
C ARG A 416 -16.04 7.11 -1.90
N TYR A 417 -15.17 7.75 -1.14
CA TYR A 417 -15.08 7.66 0.30
C TYR A 417 -15.35 9.02 0.95
N ASP A 418 -16.06 9.02 2.07
CA ASP A 418 -16.10 10.17 2.97
C ASP A 418 -14.69 10.47 3.49
N TYR A 419 -14.24 11.71 3.27
CA TYR A 419 -13.06 12.32 3.84
C TYR A 419 -13.49 13.45 4.78
N TYR A 420 -13.34 13.24 6.08
CA TYR A 420 -13.61 14.27 7.09
C TYR A 420 -12.37 15.13 7.26
N PHE A 421 -12.50 16.44 7.09
CA PHE A 421 -11.37 17.36 7.25
C PHE A 421 -10.96 17.46 8.72
N PRO A 422 -9.65 17.54 9.02
CA PRO A 422 -9.17 17.64 10.40
C PRO A 422 -9.22 19.10 10.89
N ILE A 423 -10.41 19.69 10.91
CA ILE A 423 -10.65 21.07 11.34
C ILE A 423 -10.18 21.26 12.79
N GLY A 424 -9.47 22.36 13.07
CA GLY A 424 -8.84 22.61 14.37
C GLY A 424 -7.50 21.89 14.58
N CYS A 425 -7.01 21.14 13.58
CA CYS A 425 -5.63 20.65 13.57
C CYS A 425 -4.75 21.52 12.66
N TYR A 426 -3.48 21.64 13.02
CA TYR A 426 -2.44 22.07 12.09
C TYR A 426 -1.62 20.86 11.65
N GLY A 427 -1.40 20.73 10.34
CA GLY A 427 -0.77 19.57 9.74
C GLY A 427 0.61 19.87 9.16
N PHE A 428 1.60 19.06 9.54
CA PHE A 428 2.98 19.13 9.04
C PHE A 428 3.23 18.05 8.00
N GLY A 429 3.57 18.49 6.78
CA GLY A 429 3.88 17.58 5.68
C GLY A 429 5.13 16.75 5.96
N LEU A 430 5.04 15.43 5.79
CA LEU A 430 6.19 14.53 5.89
C LEU A 430 6.90 14.40 4.55
N ASN A 431 8.19 14.10 4.59
CA ASN A 431 8.94 13.69 3.41
C ASN A 431 8.52 12.27 3.00
N VAL A 432 7.78 12.19 1.89
CA VAL A 432 7.23 10.94 1.35
C VAL A 432 8.12 10.24 0.33
N LYS A 433 9.34 10.76 0.06
CA LYS A 433 10.26 10.18 -0.94
C LYS A 433 10.62 8.72 -0.65
N LYS A 434 10.62 8.31 0.62
CA LYS A 434 10.84 6.92 1.04
C LYS A 434 9.81 5.92 0.48
N TYR A 435 8.68 6.39 -0.07
CA TYR A 435 7.67 5.54 -0.72
C TYR A 435 7.85 5.42 -2.24
N GLY A 436 8.96 5.94 -2.78
CA GLY A 436 9.31 5.92 -4.20
C GLY A 436 8.79 7.13 -4.99
N ASP A 437 9.17 7.19 -6.27
CA ASP A 437 8.87 8.32 -7.15
C ASP A 437 7.43 8.33 -7.67
N ASN A 438 6.74 7.18 -7.63
CA ASN A 438 5.33 7.11 -8.00
C ASN A 438 4.46 7.80 -6.93
N GLN A 439 3.84 8.92 -7.30
CA GLN A 439 2.97 9.72 -6.43
C GLN A 439 1.48 9.53 -6.72
N ASP A 440 1.08 8.62 -7.62
CA ASP A 440 -0.34 8.43 -8.00
C ASP A 440 -1.27 8.23 -6.81
N TRP A 441 -0.76 7.60 -5.75
CA TRP A 441 -1.48 7.33 -4.50
C TRP A 441 -1.87 8.58 -3.70
N ILE A 442 -1.22 9.74 -3.89
CA ILE A 442 -1.43 10.98 -3.10
C ILE A 442 -2.08 12.14 -3.88
N LEU A 443 -2.21 12.06 -5.22
CA LEU A 443 -2.52 13.20 -6.11
C LEU A 443 -3.90 13.88 -5.93
N MET A 444 -4.82 13.34 -5.14
CA MET A 444 -6.13 13.98 -4.86
C MET A 444 -7.01 14.25 -6.09
N ASN A 445 -6.78 13.57 -7.21
CA ASN A 445 -7.43 13.82 -8.50
C ASN A 445 -8.44 12.72 -8.91
N GLY A 446 -8.74 11.77 -8.02
CA GLY A 446 -9.66 10.67 -8.30
C GLY A 446 -9.11 9.62 -9.26
N ASN A 447 -7.79 9.52 -9.43
CA ASN A 447 -7.22 8.45 -10.26
C ASN A 447 -7.45 7.06 -9.61
N GLN A 448 -7.40 6.00 -10.42
CA GLN A 448 -7.66 4.63 -9.98
C GLN A 448 -6.67 4.09 -8.92
N ASN A 449 -5.50 4.69 -8.83
CA ASN A 449 -4.44 4.34 -7.87
C ASN A 449 -4.47 5.25 -6.63
N GLU A 450 -5.42 6.20 -6.52
CA GLU A 450 -5.51 7.08 -5.37
C GLU A 450 -5.85 6.28 -4.10
N TRP A 451 -5.05 6.48 -3.06
CA TRP A 451 -5.25 5.81 -1.77
C TRP A 451 -6.17 6.63 -0.87
N ARG A 452 -6.94 5.95 -0.01
CA ARG A 452 -7.90 6.61 0.88
C ARG A 452 -7.18 7.37 1.99
N ILE A 453 -7.68 8.54 2.37
CA ILE A 453 -7.17 9.30 3.52
C ILE A 453 -7.78 8.75 4.81
N MET A 454 -6.93 8.44 5.80
CA MET A 454 -7.35 7.96 7.11
C MET A 454 -6.44 8.48 8.22
N TYR A 455 -6.90 8.41 9.47
CA TYR A 455 -6.25 8.94 10.66
C TYR A 455 -5.86 7.85 11.65
N HIS A 456 -4.69 8.00 12.27
CA HIS A 456 -4.17 7.13 13.31
C HIS A 456 -3.64 7.95 14.48
N GLY A 457 -4.33 7.90 15.62
CA GLY A 457 -3.86 8.53 16.86
C GLY A 457 -2.71 7.74 17.49
N THR A 458 -1.72 8.42 18.05
CA THR A 458 -0.60 7.77 18.72
C THR A 458 -0.08 8.56 19.92
N LYS A 459 0.83 7.95 20.69
CA LYS A 459 1.56 8.63 21.75
C LYS A 459 2.81 9.32 21.19
N GLN A 460 3.20 10.45 21.75
CA GLN A 460 4.32 11.27 21.27
C GLN A 460 5.63 10.48 21.07
N HIS A 461 5.97 9.57 22.00
CA HIS A 461 7.21 8.79 21.89
C HIS A 461 7.24 7.80 20.71
N PHE A 462 6.10 7.43 20.13
CA PHE A 462 6.06 6.54 18.95
C PHE A 462 6.23 7.28 17.62
N VAL A 463 6.10 8.60 17.60
CA VAL A 463 6.10 9.40 16.36
C VAL A 463 7.38 9.16 15.55
N GLY A 464 8.54 9.14 16.21
CA GLY A 464 9.84 8.94 15.58
C GLY A 464 9.97 7.58 14.93
N GLY A 465 9.56 6.53 15.65
CA GLY A 465 9.54 5.17 15.11
C GLY A 465 8.61 5.04 13.90
N ILE A 466 7.44 5.67 13.96
CA ILE A 466 6.47 5.64 12.85
C ILE A 466 6.98 6.41 11.63
N VAL A 467 7.59 7.58 11.82
CA VAL A 467 8.16 8.35 10.69
C VAL A 467 9.33 7.61 10.07
N LYS A 468 10.20 6.95 10.85
CA LYS A 468 11.37 6.24 10.29
C LYS A 468 11.03 4.86 9.71
N SER A 469 10.20 4.10 10.40
CA SER A 469 9.95 2.67 10.13
C SER A 469 8.52 2.35 9.70
N ASN A 470 7.70 3.37 9.42
CA ASN A 470 6.28 3.26 9.09
C ASN A 470 5.41 2.73 10.26
N LEU A 471 4.08 2.81 10.11
CA LEU A 471 3.13 2.20 11.05
C LEU A 471 3.24 0.67 11.02
N GLN A 472 3.21 0.02 12.18
CA GLN A 472 3.36 -1.43 12.31
C GLN A 472 2.08 -2.06 12.88
N PRO A 473 1.68 -3.26 12.42
CA PRO A 473 0.49 -3.94 12.93
C PRO A 473 0.66 -4.32 14.40
N GLY A 474 -0.38 -4.07 15.20
CA GLY A 474 -0.42 -4.49 16.60
C GLY A 474 -0.76 -5.98 16.73
N THR A 475 -0.38 -6.58 17.85
CA THR A 475 -0.70 -7.98 18.18
C THR A 475 -2.02 -8.13 18.96
N GLN A 476 -2.57 -7.03 19.47
CA GLN A 476 -3.75 -7.03 20.35
C GLN A 476 -4.90 -6.21 19.76
N ASN A 477 -5.49 -6.72 18.66
CA ASN A 477 -6.62 -6.07 18.01
C ASN A 477 -7.95 -6.62 18.56
N ARG A 478 -8.76 -5.76 19.19
CA ARG A 478 -10.08 -6.10 19.77
C ARG A 478 -10.99 -6.84 18.79
N CYS A 479 -10.90 -6.50 17.50
CA CYS A 479 -11.77 -7.02 16.45
C CYS A 479 -11.11 -8.09 15.57
N SER A 480 -9.94 -8.61 15.94
CA SER A 480 -9.15 -9.53 15.08
C SER A 480 -9.92 -10.79 14.65
N ASN A 481 -10.80 -11.31 15.49
CA ASN A 481 -11.61 -12.49 15.22
C ASN A 481 -12.94 -12.22 14.50
N TYR A 482 -13.31 -10.94 14.29
CA TYR A 482 -14.51 -10.59 13.55
C TYR A 482 -14.32 -10.85 12.05
N THR A 483 -15.43 -10.97 11.34
CA THR A 483 -15.41 -11.18 9.88
C THR A 483 -15.88 -9.94 9.14
N CYS A 484 -15.37 -9.75 7.94
CA CYS A 484 -15.75 -8.67 7.03
C CYS A 484 -15.66 -9.16 5.58
N LEU A 485 -16.13 -8.35 4.65
CA LEU A 485 -15.94 -8.59 3.23
C LEU A 485 -14.63 -7.93 2.77
N ASP A 486 -13.84 -8.66 1.98
CA ASP A 486 -12.65 -8.13 1.33
C ASP A 486 -12.99 -7.38 0.02
N GLU A 487 -11.96 -6.94 -0.71
CA GLU A 487 -12.11 -6.23 -1.97
C GLU A 487 -12.74 -7.05 -3.11
N PHE A 488 -12.91 -8.36 -2.92
CA PHE A 488 -13.50 -9.32 -3.85
C PHE A 488 -14.83 -9.90 -3.32
N ASN A 489 -15.43 -9.29 -2.30
CA ASN A 489 -16.62 -9.76 -1.60
C ASN A 489 -16.48 -11.15 -0.95
N ASN A 490 -15.26 -11.60 -0.65
CA ASN A 490 -15.06 -12.81 0.13
C ASN A 490 -15.17 -12.49 1.62
N GLN A 491 -15.79 -13.40 2.38
CA GLN A 491 -15.79 -13.30 3.85
C GLN A 491 -14.41 -13.68 4.40
N VAL A 492 -13.75 -12.72 5.05
CA VAL A 492 -12.42 -12.88 5.64
C VAL A 492 -12.41 -12.42 7.09
N LYS A 493 -11.43 -12.87 7.89
CA LYS A 493 -11.19 -12.29 9.21
C LYS A 493 -10.63 -10.87 9.08
N VAL A 494 -11.01 -9.98 9.99
CA VAL A 494 -10.41 -8.65 10.12
C VAL A 494 -8.92 -8.76 10.43
N GLY A 495 -8.54 -9.69 11.30
CA GLY A 495 -7.14 -9.99 11.63
C GLY A 495 -6.45 -8.93 12.49
N ASN A 496 -5.19 -9.19 12.80
CA ASN A 496 -4.30 -8.24 13.49
C ASN A 496 -3.77 -7.21 12.51
N GLY A 497 -3.66 -5.96 12.94
CA GLY A 497 -3.35 -4.86 12.03
C GLY A 497 -3.26 -3.50 12.71
N ILE A 498 -3.17 -2.47 11.87
CA ILE A 498 -3.08 -1.07 12.24
C ILE A 498 -4.49 -0.49 12.23
N TYR A 499 -4.94 0.09 13.34
CA TYR A 499 -6.25 0.73 13.43
C TYR A 499 -6.24 2.13 12.84
N PHE A 500 -7.30 2.46 12.12
CA PHE A 500 -7.54 3.78 11.56
C PHE A 500 -8.98 4.23 11.78
N SER A 501 -9.21 5.52 11.65
CA SER A 501 -10.54 6.11 11.44
C SER A 501 -10.54 7.03 10.22
N ASN A 502 -11.69 7.22 9.59
CA ASN A 502 -11.86 8.27 8.59
C ASN A 502 -12.19 9.64 9.20
N ASN A 503 -12.32 9.73 10.54
CA ASN A 503 -12.55 10.97 11.28
C ASN A 503 -11.54 11.11 12.42
N PHE A 504 -10.71 12.15 12.37
CA PHE A 504 -9.64 12.35 13.37
C PHE A 504 -10.18 12.52 14.80
N ASN A 505 -11.43 13.00 14.96
CA ASN A 505 -12.05 13.15 16.27
C ASN A 505 -12.18 11.81 17.00
N VAL A 506 -12.31 10.71 16.28
CA VAL A 506 -12.34 9.35 16.85
C VAL A 506 -10.99 9.03 17.51
N CYS A 507 -9.88 9.46 16.92
CA CYS A 507 -8.55 9.29 17.50
C CYS A 507 -8.40 10.02 18.85
N ILE A 508 -9.07 11.17 19.00
CA ILE A 508 -9.01 12.01 20.19
C ILE A 508 -10.01 11.53 21.27
N LYS A 509 -11.27 11.36 20.90
CA LYS A 509 -12.37 11.04 21.83
C LYS A 509 -12.17 9.70 22.52
N ASP A 510 -11.64 8.72 21.79
CA ASP A 510 -11.45 7.36 22.30
C ASP A 510 -10.07 7.17 22.96
N GLY A 511 -9.28 8.23 23.11
CA GLY A 511 -8.02 8.21 23.85
C GLY A 511 -6.85 7.52 23.13
N TYR A 512 -6.92 7.33 21.80
CA TYR A 512 -5.80 6.76 21.04
C TYR A 512 -4.67 7.77 20.81
N ALA A 513 -5.02 9.06 20.68
CA ALA A 513 -4.09 10.18 20.68
C ALA A 513 -4.09 10.85 22.06
N ASN A 514 -3.14 10.47 22.91
CA ASN A 514 -3.02 11.05 24.24
C ASN A 514 -2.53 12.50 24.16
N TYR A 515 -3.20 13.39 24.89
CA TYR A 515 -2.72 14.74 25.10
C TYR A 515 -1.48 14.76 25.97
N THR A 516 -0.45 15.48 25.52
CA THR A 516 0.77 15.73 26.27
C THR A 516 0.90 17.23 26.53
N TYR A 517 1.38 17.59 27.72
CA TYR A 517 1.60 18.98 28.09
C TYR A 517 2.87 19.52 27.44
N ILE A 518 2.75 20.69 26.81
CA ILE A 518 3.87 21.50 26.32
C ILE A 518 3.65 22.91 26.85
N GLY A 519 4.37 23.27 27.92
CA GLY A 519 4.08 24.48 28.68
C GLY A 519 2.72 24.38 29.40
N ASP A 520 1.87 25.39 29.21
CA ASP A 520 0.50 25.48 29.72
C ASP A 520 -0.56 24.89 28.77
N LYS A 521 -0.13 24.40 27.60
CA LYS A 521 -1.02 23.84 26.57
C LYS A 521 -0.95 22.32 26.51
N GLN A 522 -2.01 21.71 25.98
CA GLN A 522 -2.09 20.26 25.76
C GLN A 522 -2.23 19.96 24.27
N PHE A 523 -1.39 19.06 23.75
CA PHE A 523 -1.41 18.65 22.34
C PHE A 523 -1.55 17.14 22.15
N ALA A 524 -2.38 16.74 21.20
CA ALA A 524 -2.49 15.37 20.73
C ALA A 524 -1.85 15.23 19.35
N VAL A 525 -1.18 14.09 19.10
CA VAL A 525 -0.51 13.80 17.83
C VAL A 525 -1.26 12.73 17.06
N ILE A 526 -1.57 13.01 15.81
CA ILE A 526 -2.34 12.11 14.93
C ILE A 526 -1.62 12.01 13.59
N PHE A 527 -1.41 10.81 13.08
CA PHE A 527 -0.95 10.62 11.71
C PHE A 527 -2.12 10.70 10.75
N MET A 528 -1.96 11.51 9.71
CA MET A 528 -2.79 11.49 8.52
C MET A 528 -2.06 10.67 7.46
N SER A 529 -2.71 9.60 7.02
CA SER A 529 -2.13 8.55 6.20
C SER A 529 -2.94 8.32 4.94
N ARG A 530 -2.26 7.87 3.89
CA ARG A 530 -2.88 7.24 2.73
C ARG A 530 -2.90 5.73 2.95
N VAL A 531 -4.05 5.12 2.73
CA VAL A 531 -4.29 3.69 2.93
C VAL A 531 -4.76 3.06 1.63
N ASN A 532 -4.14 1.94 1.26
CA ASN A 532 -4.54 1.17 0.09
C ASN A 532 -6.01 0.71 0.23
N PRO A 533 -6.94 1.21 -0.60
CA PRO A 533 -8.36 0.94 -0.44
C PRO A 533 -8.70 -0.54 -0.52
N LYS A 534 -7.92 -1.32 -1.28
CA LYS A 534 -8.10 -2.77 -1.43
C LYS A 534 -7.80 -3.53 -0.13
N LYS A 535 -7.04 -2.96 0.79
CA LYS A 535 -6.56 -3.64 2.00
C LYS A 535 -7.24 -3.17 3.28
N ILE A 536 -8.28 -2.36 3.14
CA ILE A 536 -9.11 -1.93 4.27
C ILE A 536 -10.00 -3.09 4.72
N ARG A 537 -10.06 -3.32 6.02
CA ARG A 537 -10.96 -4.27 6.67
C ARG A 537 -11.84 -3.54 7.68
N GLN A 538 -13.15 -3.79 7.64
CA GLN A 538 -14.12 -3.23 8.57
C GLN A 538 -15.28 -4.21 8.73
N SER A 539 -15.47 -4.74 9.93
CA SER A 539 -16.63 -5.58 10.24
C SER A 539 -17.86 -4.75 10.61
N SER A 540 -19.04 -5.36 10.63
CA SER A 540 -20.30 -4.74 11.08
C SER A 540 -20.19 -4.11 12.46
N GLU A 541 -19.44 -4.73 13.37
CA GLU A 541 -19.25 -4.28 14.75
C GLU A 541 -18.34 -3.05 14.84
N MET A 542 -17.51 -2.82 13.82
CA MET A 542 -16.58 -1.68 13.76
C MET A 542 -17.21 -0.42 13.15
N ILE A 543 -18.31 -0.57 12.38
CA ILE A 543 -18.99 0.54 11.71
C ILE A 543 -19.45 1.64 12.69
N PRO A 544 -20.11 1.33 13.83
CA PRO A 544 -20.57 2.35 14.77
C PRO A 544 -19.43 3.18 15.37
N TRP A 545 -18.24 2.59 15.47
CA TRP A 545 -17.04 3.22 16.02
C TRP A 545 -16.18 3.89 14.96
N GLN A 546 -16.55 3.77 13.68
CA GLN A 546 -15.79 4.26 12.53
C GLN A 546 -14.32 3.78 12.54
N TYR A 547 -14.10 2.54 12.94
CA TYR A 547 -12.79 1.91 12.91
C TYR A 547 -12.57 1.12 11.63
N PHE A 548 -11.31 1.05 11.23
CA PHE A 548 -10.83 0.27 10.09
C PHE A 548 -9.50 -0.37 10.49
N VAL A 549 -9.20 -1.54 9.92
CA VAL A 549 -7.96 -2.27 10.17
C VAL A 549 -7.24 -2.55 8.86
N ILE A 550 -5.93 -2.35 8.86
CA ILE A 550 -5.03 -2.62 7.74
C ILE A 550 -3.97 -3.58 8.26
N ASN A 551 -3.88 -4.79 7.71
CA ASN A 551 -3.07 -5.86 8.30
C ASN A 551 -1.55 -5.69 8.07
N LYS A 552 -1.14 -4.87 7.10
CA LYS A 552 0.26 -4.75 6.70
C LYS A 552 0.73 -3.29 6.57
N SER A 553 1.97 -3.03 6.95
CA SER A 553 2.61 -1.71 6.86
C SER A 553 2.80 -1.21 5.43
N GLU A 554 3.00 -2.09 4.46
CA GLU A 554 3.20 -1.74 3.05
C GLU A 554 1.97 -1.06 2.41
N ASP A 555 0.79 -1.27 3.01
CA ASP A 555 -0.50 -0.74 2.56
C ASP A 555 -0.88 0.59 3.23
N VAL A 556 0.07 1.20 3.94
CA VAL A 556 -0.12 2.45 4.70
C VAL A 556 1.05 3.39 4.47
N ARG A 557 0.75 4.66 4.20
CA ARG A 557 1.75 5.72 4.00
C ARG A 557 1.35 6.98 4.79
N PRO A 558 1.86 7.16 6.03
CA PRO A 558 1.79 8.44 6.71
C PRO A 558 2.48 9.51 5.87
N TYR A 559 1.76 10.61 5.62
CA TYR A 559 2.27 11.71 4.81
C TYR A 559 2.15 13.06 5.52
N ARG A 560 1.50 13.10 6.68
CA ARG A 560 1.36 14.30 7.49
C ARG A 560 1.17 13.96 8.96
N ILE A 561 1.78 14.75 9.84
CA ILE A 561 1.52 14.74 11.29
C ILE A 561 0.55 15.87 11.58
N LEU A 562 -0.57 15.57 12.23
CA LEU A 562 -1.53 16.53 12.72
C LEU A 562 -1.27 16.77 14.20
N LEU A 563 -1.22 18.04 14.58
CA LEU A 563 -1.26 18.48 15.96
C LEU A 563 -2.61 19.11 16.26
N HIS A 564 -3.26 18.61 17.30
CA HIS A 564 -4.51 19.15 17.81
C HIS A 564 -4.28 19.73 19.20
N GLU A 565 -4.53 21.02 19.38
CA GLU A 565 -4.50 21.70 20.68
C GLU A 565 -5.83 21.47 21.40
N LYS A 566 -5.77 21.07 22.67
CA LYS A 566 -6.96 21.00 23.51
C LYS A 566 -7.39 22.42 23.86
N LYS A 567 -8.56 22.83 23.37
CA LYS A 567 -9.17 24.13 23.70
C LYS A 567 -9.79 24.13 25.08
#